data_AF-A0AA38GC02-F1
#
_entry.id   AF-A0AA38GC02-F1
#
_cell.length_a   1.000
_cell.length_b   1.000
_cell.length_c   1.000
_cell.angle_alpha   90.00
_cell.angle_beta   90.00
_cell.angle_gamma   90.00
#
_symmetry.space_group_name_H-M   'P 1'
#
loop_
_entity.id
_entity.type
_entity.pdbx_description
1 polymer ?
#
loop_
_entity_poly.entity_id
_entity_poly.type
_entity_poly.pdbx_seq_one_letter_code
_entity_poly.pdbx_strand_id
1 'polypeptide(L)' 'GNNGPWVETETAGDVVVGVLDTGVWPESRSFADAGMKPVPSHWKGECELGTAFNASHCNKKLIGARFFCKGYE' A
#
# COMPACT_ATOMS: atom_id res chain seq x y z
N GLY A 1 15.89 -13.70 27.55
CA GLY A 1 16.13 -12.61 26.60
C GLY A 1 15.07 -12.68 25.53
N ASN A 2 14.16 -11.71 25.49
CA ASN A 2 12.96 -11.74 24.65
C ASN A 2 13.26 -11.27 23.22
N ASN A 3 14.09 -12.01 22.48
CA ASN A 3 14.39 -11.72 21.09
C ASN A 3 13.59 -12.65 20.18
N GLY A 4 12.26 -12.45 20.14
CA GLY A 4 11.42 -13.05 19.12
C GLY A 4 11.61 -12.34 17.76
N PRO A 5 11.16 -12.93 16.64
CA PRO A 5 11.29 -12.33 15.30
C PRO A 5 10.58 -10.98 15.13
N TRP A 6 9.84 -10.54 16.16
CA TRP A 6 9.11 -9.27 16.22
C TRP A 6 9.92 -8.15 16.90
N VAL A 7 11.24 -8.12 16.70
CA VAL A 7 12.07 -6.96 17.13
C VAL A 7 11.46 -5.69 16.54
N GLU A 8 11.18 -4.71 17.40
CA GLU A 8 10.54 -3.43 17.06
C GLU A 8 11.10 -2.88 15.76
N THR A 9 10.27 -2.97 14.73
CA THR A 9 10.60 -2.64 13.36
C THR A 9 10.59 -1.13 13.19
N GLU A 10 11.60 -0.44 13.70
CA GLU A 10 11.81 0.96 13.29
C GLU A 10 11.94 1.07 11.76
N THR A 11 12.39 0.00 11.10
CA THR A 11 12.65 -0.13 9.66
C THR A 11 11.49 -0.65 8.80
N ALA A 12 10.49 -1.36 9.34
CA ALA A 12 9.42 -1.95 8.48
C ALA A 12 8.50 -0.90 7.84
N GLY A 13 8.42 0.29 8.43
CA GLY A 13 7.72 1.43 7.82
C GLY A 13 8.43 2.03 6.60
N ASP A 14 9.67 1.63 6.32
CA ASP A 14 10.50 2.17 5.23
C ASP A 14 10.58 1.21 4.01
N VAL A 15 9.97 0.02 4.11
CA VAL A 15 9.91 -0.95 3.01
C VAL A 15 8.54 -0.90 2.35
N VAL A 16 8.54 -0.81 1.02
CA VAL A 16 7.32 -0.90 0.21
C VAL A 16 7.26 -2.27 -0.50
N VAL A 17 6.16 -2.99 -0.33
CA VAL A 17 5.92 -4.27 -1.01
C VAL A 17 4.95 -4.06 -2.16
N GLY A 18 5.40 -4.37 -3.38
CA GLY A 18 4.53 -4.41 -4.56
C GLY A 18 3.87 -5.77 -4.72
N VAL A 19 2.56 -5.79 -5.01
CA VAL A 19 1.78 -7.00 -5.27
C VAL A 19 1.22 -6.92 -6.68
N LEU A 20 1.49 -7.92 -7.51
CA LEU A 20 0.89 -8.08 -8.84
C LEU A 20 -0.30 -9.02 -8.71
N ASP A 21 -1.52 -8.47 -8.84
CA ASP A 21 -2.78 -9.18 -8.65
C ASP A 21 -3.83 -8.67 -9.66
N THR A 22 -5.01 -9.24 -9.58
CA THR A 22 -6.23 -8.82 -10.27
C THR A 22 -6.84 -7.53 -9.75
N GLY A 23 -6.41 -7.05 -8.58
CA GLY A 23 -6.87 -5.79 -8.00
C GLY A 23 -6.69 -5.72 -6.49
N VAL A 24 -7.42 -4.79 -5.87
CA VAL A 24 -7.44 -4.58 -4.42
C VAL A 24 -8.82 -4.09 -3.99
N TRP A 25 -9.23 -4.41 -2.76
CA TRP A 25 -10.44 -3.88 -2.13
C TRP A 25 -10.06 -2.86 -1.05
N PRO A 26 -9.92 -1.56 -1.38
CA PRO A 26 -9.31 -0.57 -0.50
C PRO A 26 -10.08 -0.33 0.81
N GLU A 27 -11.38 -0.64 0.85
CA GLU A 27 -12.24 -0.49 2.03
C GLU A 27 -12.04 -1.60 3.08
N SER A 28 -11.27 -2.64 2.74
CA SER A 28 -10.99 -3.73 3.67
C SER A 28 -10.25 -3.22 4.91
N ARG A 29 -10.64 -3.70 6.10
CA ARG A 29 -9.99 -3.35 7.37
C ARG A 29 -8.50 -3.69 7.40
N SER A 30 -8.05 -4.64 6.58
CA SER A 30 -6.64 -4.99 6.42
C SER A 30 -5.78 -3.84 5.85
N PHE A 31 -6.41 -2.87 5.19
CA PHE A 31 -5.77 -1.67 4.67
C PHE A 31 -6.02 -0.42 5.53
N ALA A 32 -6.57 -0.57 6.74
CA ALA A 32 -6.68 0.53 7.68
C ALA A 32 -5.28 1.07 8.04
N ASP A 33 -5.14 2.39 8.11
CA ASP A 33 -3.86 3.08 8.28
C ASP A 33 -3.71 3.79 9.64
N ALA A 34 -4.61 3.47 10.57
CA ALA A 34 -4.51 3.90 11.95
C ALA A 34 -3.21 3.37 12.58
N GLY A 35 -2.42 4.26 13.17
CA GLY A 35 -1.11 3.93 13.74
C GLY A 35 0.04 3.79 12.72
N MET A 36 -0.22 3.94 11.42
CA MET A 36 0.83 3.92 10.39
C MET A 36 1.59 5.25 10.34
N LYS A 37 2.91 5.17 10.15
CA LYS A 37 3.78 6.31 9.85
C LYS A 37 3.38 6.94 8.49
N PRO A 38 3.77 8.20 8.21
CA PRO A 38 3.60 8.79 6.88
C PRO A 38 4.26 7.94 5.80
N VAL A 39 3.78 8.08 4.57
CA VAL A 39 4.37 7.43 3.39
C VAL A 39 5.85 7.84 3.27
N PRO A 40 6.79 6.89 3.04
CA PRO A 40 8.21 7.21 2.90
C PRO A 40 8.45 8.25 1.81
N SER A 41 9.31 9.25 2.08
CA SER A 41 9.58 10.36 1.16
C SER A 41 10.22 9.93 -0.17
N HIS A 42 10.82 8.75 -0.21
CA HIS A 42 11.41 8.16 -1.40
C HIS A 42 10.38 7.45 -2.30
N TRP A 43 9.15 7.24 -1.83
CA TRP A 43 8.08 6.65 -2.64
C TRP A 43 7.67 7.61 -3.76
N LYS A 44 7.62 7.09 -4.99
CA LYS A 44 7.25 7.85 -6.21
C LYS A 44 6.16 7.18 -7.02
N GLY A 45 5.49 6.18 -6.45
CA GLY A 45 4.35 5.54 -7.09
C GLY A 45 3.11 6.44 -7.05
N GLU A 46 2.04 5.96 -7.65
CA GLU A 46 0.81 6.72 -7.85
C GLU A 46 -0.41 5.90 -7.43
N CYS A 47 -1.47 6.60 -7.05
CA CYS A 47 -2.81 6.06 -6.93
C CYS A 47 -3.57 6.39 -8.23
N GLU A 48 -3.50 5.48 -9.20
CA GLU A 48 -4.11 5.66 -10.52
C GLU A 48 -5.65 5.69 -10.40
N LEU A 49 -6.27 6.69 -11.02
CA LEU A 49 -7.73 6.82 -11.06
C LEU A 49 -8.32 5.82 -12.06
N GLY A 50 -9.46 5.23 -11.71
CA GLY A 50 -10.14 4.25 -12.56
C GLY A 50 -11.61 4.09 -12.21
N THR A 51 -12.24 3.06 -12.79
CA THR A 51 -13.65 2.76 -12.52
C THR A 51 -13.85 2.45 -11.04
N ALA A 52 -14.73 3.22 -10.39
CA ALA A 52 -14.99 3.13 -8.95
C ALA A 52 -13.75 3.24 -8.06
N PHE A 53 -12.63 3.79 -8.57
CA PHE A 53 -11.40 3.95 -7.82
C PHE A 53 -10.87 5.38 -7.96
N ASN A 54 -10.83 6.12 -6.85
CA ASN A 54 -10.32 7.50 -6.80
C ASN A 54 -9.14 7.64 -5.83
N ALA A 55 -8.50 8.81 -5.84
CA ALA A 55 -7.29 9.08 -5.06
C ALA A 55 -7.47 8.90 -3.53
N SER A 56 -8.70 9.01 -3.00
CA SER A 56 -8.97 8.81 -1.56
C SER A 56 -8.93 7.35 -1.12
N HIS A 57 -8.86 6.39 -2.06
CA HIS A 57 -8.71 4.98 -1.73
C HIS A 57 -7.28 4.59 -1.35
N CYS A 58 -6.28 5.41 -1.72
CA CYS A 58 -4.95 5.26 -1.17
C CYS A 58 -4.82 6.02 0.15
N ASN A 59 -4.04 5.45 1.06
CA ASN A 59 -3.80 5.96 2.40
C ASN A 59 -2.36 5.63 2.83
N LYS A 60 -2.03 5.69 4.13
CA LYS A 60 -0.66 5.39 4.58
C LYS A 60 -0.31 3.89 4.59
N LYS A 61 -1.26 3.00 4.31
CA LYS A 61 -1.08 1.54 4.21
C LYS A 61 -1.10 1.07 2.76
N LEU A 62 -2.13 1.42 1.99
CA LEU A 62 -2.19 1.25 0.54
C LEU A 62 -1.71 2.54 -0.11
N ILE A 63 -0.39 2.65 -0.33
CA ILE A 63 0.26 3.91 -0.75
C ILE A 63 0.29 4.13 -2.27
N GLY A 64 -0.10 3.13 -3.05
CA GLY A 64 -0.27 3.24 -4.49
C GLY A 64 -1.03 2.04 -5.07
N ALA A 65 -1.68 2.28 -6.19
CA ALA A 65 -2.50 1.33 -6.91
C ALA A 65 -2.47 1.69 -8.40
N ARG A 66 -2.18 0.71 -9.24
CA ARG A 66 -2.00 0.87 -10.69
C ARG A 66 -2.60 -0.35 -11.37
N PHE A 67 -3.12 -0.19 -12.58
CA PHE A 67 -3.63 -1.31 -13.36
C PHE A 67 -3.02 -1.32 -14.76
N PHE A 68 -2.88 -2.52 -15.33
CA PHE A 68 -2.19 -2.72 -16.60
C PHE A 68 -3.01 -3.67 -17.49
N CYS A 69 -4.11 -3.17 -18.05
CA CYS A 69 -5.04 -3.96 -18.88
C CYS A 69 -4.90 -3.74 -20.39
N LYS A 70 -4.13 -2.73 -20.84
CA LYS A 70 -4.00 -2.35 -22.26
C LYS A 70 -3.47 -3.44 -23.20
N GLY A 71 -2.87 -4.52 -22.68
CA GLY A 71 -2.46 -5.67 -23.48
C GLY A 71 -3.54 -6.74 -23.65
N TYR A 72 -4.62 -6.63 -22.89
CA TYR A 72 -5.79 -7.52 -22.93
C TYR A 72 -6.98 -6.88 -23.67
N GLU A 73 -7.09 -5.54 -23.61
CA GLU A 73 -7.96 -4.71 -24.46
C GLU A 73 -7.43 -4.63 -25.91
#